data_AF-A0A395ILU8-F1
#
_entry.id   AF-A0A395ILU8-F1
#
_cell.length_a   1.000
_cell.length_b   1.000
_cell.length_c   1.000
_cell.angle_alpha   90.00
_cell.angle_beta   90.00
_cell.angle_gamma   90.00
#
_symmetry.space_group_name_H-M   'P 1'
#
loop_
_entity.id
_entity.type
_entity.pdbx_description
1 polymer ?
#
loop_
_entity_poly.entity_id
_entity_poly.type
_entity_poly.pdbx_seq_one_letter_code
_entity_poly.pdbx_strand_id
1 'polypeptide(L)'
;MVIAESHAVFALPEVKIGVVALAGALTRLVRTVGKQRAMEMALTGRTLGAEEAMEWGLVNRVVGTGKCVEEAIKMAELIAANSPDSVIVSREGIKMGWEGVGAEEGTRLIEQNWYSRMDKDRI
;
A
#
# COMPACT_ATOMS: atom_id res chain seq x y z
N MET A 1 3.99 -2.76 3.01
CA MET A 1 4.61 -2.09 4.17
C MET A 1 5.86 -1.40 3.68
N VAL A 2 6.20 -0.26 4.27
CA VAL A 2 7.31 0.59 3.85
C VAL A 2 8.10 1.02 5.09
N ILE A 3 9.39 0.73 5.11
CA ILE A 3 10.35 1.23 6.10
C ILE A 3 11.32 2.14 5.35
N ALA A 4 11.65 3.29 5.93
CA ALA A 4 12.56 4.24 5.33
C ALA A 4 13.60 4.71 6.34
N GLU A 5 14.80 5.05 5.87
CA GLU A 5 15.78 5.73 6.71
C GLU A 5 15.43 7.21 6.83
N SER A 6 15.84 7.87 7.90
CA SER A 6 15.52 9.26 8.19
C SER A 6 15.97 10.25 7.10
N HIS A 7 17.00 9.90 6.34
CA HIS A 7 17.50 10.71 5.22
C HIS A 7 16.85 10.39 3.87
N ALA A 8 15.94 9.41 3.79
CA ALA A 8 15.26 9.04 2.57
C ALA A 8 14.33 10.17 2.10
N VAL A 9 14.19 10.28 0.78
CA VAL A 9 13.36 11.30 0.12
C VAL A 9 12.39 10.68 -0.87
N PHE A 10 11.19 11.27 -0.98
CA PHE A 10 10.10 10.78 -1.84
C PHE A 10 9.58 11.91 -2.73
N ALA A 11 9.43 11.67 -4.03
CA ALA A 11 8.94 12.67 -4.98
C ALA A 11 8.39 12.03 -6.26
N LEU A 12 7.57 12.80 -7.00
CA LEU A 12 7.23 12.56 -8.41
C LEU A 12 7.74 13.74 -9.26
N PRO A 13 9.04 13.77 -9.62
CA PRO A 13 9.66 14.93 -10.25
C PRO A 13 9.32 15.09 -11.74
N GLU A 14 8.56 14.17 -12.34
CA GLU A 14 8.31 14.10 -13.79
C GLU A 14 7.71 15.41 -14.35
N VAL A 15 6.82 16.06 -13.60
CA VAL A 15 6.20 17.34 -14.01
C VAL A 15 7.23 18.45 -14.21
N LYS A 16 8.38 18.39 -13.55
CA LYS A 16 9.45 19.40 -13.69
C LYS A 16 10.17 19.31 -15.03
N ILE A 17 10.03 18.19 -15.74
CA ILE A 17 10.69 17.94 -17.03
C ILE A 17 9.68 17.69 -18.16
N GLY A 18 8.40 18.02 -17.94
CA GLY A 18 7.35 17.84 -18.95
C GLY A 18 6.94 16.38 -19.17
N VAL A 19 7.15 15.51 -18.18
CA VAL A 19 6.79 14.07 -18.22
C VAL A 19 5.70 13.80 -17.17
N VAL A 20 4.97 12.69 -17.34
CA VAL A 20 3.95 12.24 -16.39
C VAL A 20 4.45 10.98 -15.67
N ALA A 21 4.16 10.86 -14.37
CA ALA A 21 4.46 9.69 -13.54
C ALA A 21 3.57 8.47 -13.92
N LEU A 22 3.88 7.89 -15.09
CA LEU A 22 3.23 6.69 -15.62
C LEU A 22 3.70 5.44 -14.85
N ALA A 23 3.20 4.25 -15.20
CA ALA A 23 3.39 2.99 -14.46
C ALA A 23 2.59 2.84 -13.15
N GLY A 24 1.50 3.60 -12.99
CA GLY A 24 0.53 3.43 -11.89
C GLY A 24 0.90 4.15 -10.60
N ALA A 25 1.90 5.05 -10.62
CA ALA A 25 2.26 5.87 -9.47
C ALA A 25 1.09 6.74 -9.00
N LEU A 26 0.44 7.46 -9.93
CA LEU A 26 -0.69 8.36 -9.60
C LEU A 26 -1.89 7.65 -8.98
N THR A 27 -2.27 6.50 -9.54
CA THR A 27 -3.44 5.72 -9.10
C THR A 27 -3.20 5.02 -7.76
N ARG A 28 -1.96 4.62 -7.47
CA ARG A 28 -1.59 4.09 -6.15
C ARG A 28 -1.47 5.22 -5.12
N LEU A 29 -0.80 6.31 -5.48
CA LEU A 29 -0.54 7.43 -4.58
C LEU A 29 -1.82 8.05 -4.02
N VAL A 30 -2.82 8.31 -4.87
CA VAL A 30 -4.10 8.88 -4.41
C VAL A 30 -4.84 7.99 -3.42
N ARG A 31 -4.72 6.66 -3.57
CA ARG A 31 -5.29 5.71 -2.61
C ARG A 31 -4.48 5.71 -1.31
N THR A 32 -3.15 5.83 -1.39
CA THR A 32 -2.23 5.81 -0.23
C THR A 32 -2.35 7.05 0.64
N VAL A 33 -2.25 8.25 0.06
CA VAL A 33 -2.13 9.50 0.83
C VAL A 33 -3.35 10.41 0.69
N GLY A 34 -4.38 9.99 -0.05
CA GLY A 34 -5.56 10.79 -0.34
C GLY A 34 -5.35 11.82 -1.46
N LYS A 35 -6.45 12.42 -1.92
CA LYS A 35 -6.47 13.31 -3.10
C LYS A 35 -5.57 14.55 -2.95
N GLN A 36 -5.67 15.25 -1.82
CA GLN A 36 -4.99 16.54 -1.62
C GLN A 36 -3.47 16.37 -1.64
N ARG A 37 -2.95 15.45 -0.81
CA ARG A 37 -1.51 15.14 -0.72
C ARG A 37 -0.96 14.55 -2.02
N ALA A 38 -1.73 13.67 -2.69
CA ALA A 38 -1.31 13.10 -3.97
C ALA A 38 -1.20 14.17 -5.06
N MET A 39 -2.16 15.11 -5.12
CA MET A 39 -2.10 16.23 -6.05
C MET A 39 -0.92 17.16 -5.74
N GLU A 40 -0.67 17.44 -4.46
CA GLU A 40 0.48 18.24 -4.06
C GLU A 40 1.79 17.62 -4.56
N MET A 41 2.03 16.33 -4.32
CA MET A 41 3.23 15.64 -4.81
C MET A 41 3.30 15.61 -6.34
N ALA A 42 2.22 15.17 -7.00
CA ALA A 42 2.22 14.94 -8.44
C ALA A 42 2.31 16.23 -9.26
N LEU A 43 1.70 17.34 -8.79
CA LEU A 43 1.63 18.58 -9.56
C LEU A 43 2.78 19.54 -9.26
N THR A 44 3.38 19.48 -8.06
CA THR A 44 4.54 20.32 -7.71
C THR A 44 5.88 19.62 -7.97
N GLY A 45 5.88 18.28 -7.98
CA GLY A 45 7.09 17.47 -7.97
C GLY A 45 8.02 17.77 -6.79
N ARG A 46 7.48 18.30 -5.68
CA ARG A 46 8.28 18.59 -4.48
C ARG A 46 8.77 17.31 -3.83
N THR A 47 9.86 17.45 -3.09
CA THR A 47 10.45 16.37 -2.31
C THR A 47 9.85 16.35 -0.91
N LEU A 48 9.50 15.15 -0.44
CA LEU A 48 9.09 14.87 0.94
C LEU A 48 10.22 14.15 1.66
N GLY A 49 10.43 14.52 2.93
CA GLY A 49 11.30 13.77 3.84
C GLY A 49 10.62 12.52 4.39
N ALA A 50 11.41 11.62 5.00
CA ALA A 50 10.91 10.36 5.55
C ALA A 50 9.84 10.54 6.66
N GLU A 51 10.02 11.51 7.55
CA GLU A 51 9.06 11.79 8.63
C GLU A 51 7.71 12.28 8.10
N GLU A 52 7.74 13.26 7.18
CA GLU A 52 6.53 13.74 6.52
C GLU A 52 5.82 12.62 5.73
N ALA A 53 6.60 11.80 5.02
CA ALA A 53 6.06 10.62 4.32
C ALA A 53 5.41 9.62 5.28
N MET A 54 5.91 9.49 6.52
CA MET A 54 5.31 8.66 7.55
C MET A 54 4.00 9.26 8.08
N GLU A 55 3.97 10.55 8.39
CA GLU A 55 2.75 11.27 8.78
C GLU A 55 1.67 11.21 7.69
N TRP A 56 2.09 11.11 6.44
CA TRP A 56 1.19 11.03 5.29
C TRP A 56 0.64 9.62 5.03
N GLY A 57 1.20 8.60 5.70
CA GLY A 57 0.84 7.19 5.50
C GLY A 57 1.53 6.52 4.31
N LEU A 58 2.52 7.18 3.69
CA LEU A 58 3.35 6.61 2.63
C LEU A 58 4.43 5.68 3.21
N VAL A 59 4.92 5.98 4.41
CA VAL A 59 5.92 5.20 5.17
C VAL A 59 5.27 4.68 6.45
N ASN A 60 5.53 3.42 6.81
CA ASN A 60 5.03 2.84 8.06
C ASN A 60 5.98 3.09 9.25
N ARG A 61 7.29 3.17 8.99
CA ARG A 61 8.30 3.40 10.04
C ARG A 61 9.53 4.10 9.46
N VAL A 62 10.01 5.11 10.18
CA VAL A 62 11.31 5.74 9.94
C VAL A 62 12.35 5.18 10.90
N VAL A 63 13.54 4.88 10.40
CA VAL A 63 14.67 4.36 11.19
C VAL A 63 15.94 5.19 10.94
N GLY A 64 16.94 5.02 11.80
CA GLY A 64 18.26 5.63 11.58
C GLY A 64 18.98 5.10 10.33
N THR A 65 19.99 5.84 9.89
CA THR A 65 20.81 5.46 8.73
C THR A 65 21.48 4.10 8.92
N GLY A 66 21.44 3.26 7.89
CA GLY A 66 21.97 1.89 7.89
C GLY A 66 21.13 0.87 8.66
N LYS A 67 19.94 1.24 9.15
CA LYS A 67 19.07 0.36 9.94
C LYS A 67 17.87 -0.19 9.17
N CYS A 68 17.66 0.23 7.91
CA CYS A 68 16.48 -0.17 7.16
C CYS A 68 16.35 -1.68 6.97
N VAL A 69 17.45 -2.34 6.55
CA VAL A 69 17.44 -3.80 6.29
C VAL A 69 17.22 -4.59 7.58
N GLU A 70 17.89 -4.20 8.67
CA GLU A 70 17.73 -4.84 9.98
C GLU A 70 16.26 -4.79 10.43
N GLU A 71 15.63 -3.62 10.33
CA GLU A 71 14.23 -3.46 10.72
C GLU A 71 13.25 -4.17 9.78
N ALA A 72 13.56 -4.21 8.47
CA ALA A 72 12.77 -4.96 7.50
C ALA A 72 12.80 -6.47 7.77
N ILE A 73 13.96 -7.02 8.15
CA ILE A 73 14.09 -8.43 8.54
C ILE A 73 13.26 -8.71 9.80
N LYS A 74 13.35 -7.88 10.84
CA LYS A 74 12.51 -8.04 12.04
C LYS A 74 11.02 -8.05 11.71
N MET A 75 10.58 -7.16 10.82
CA MET A 75 9.19 -7.13 10.36
C MET A 75 8.81 -8.41 9.57
N ALA A 76 9.73 -8.92 8.74
CA ALA A 76 9.51 -10.16 8.00
C ALA A 76 9.45 -11.39 8.93
N GLU A 77 10.29 -11.45 9.96
CA GLU A 77 10.27 -12.50 10.99
C GLU A 77 8.91 -12.52 11.72
N LEU A 78 8.38 -11.34 12.09
CA LEU A 78 7.06 -11.23 12.69
C LEU A 78 5.96 -11.79 11.78
N ILE A 79 6.05 -11.58 10.46
CA ILE A 79 5.09 -12.12 9.49
C ILE A 79 5.25 -13.64 9.35
N ALA A 80 6.49 -14.11 9.21
CA ALA A 80 6.82 -15.51 9.02
C ALA A 80 6.47 -16.40 10.22
N ALA A 81 6.35 -15.82 11.42
CA ALA A 81 5.89 -16.52 12.61
C ALA A 81 4.38 -16.87 12.58
N ASN A 82 3.61 -16.36 11.61
CA ASN A 82 2.17 -16.62 11.50
C ASN A 82 1.87 -17.78 10.53
N SER A 83 0.61 -18.22 10.50
CA SER A 83 0.10 -19.18 9.50
C SER A 83 0.38 -18.69 8.07
N PRO A 84 1.12 -19.47 7.24
CA PRO A 84 1.42 -19.09 5.87
C PRO A 84 0.17 -18.85 5.04
N ASP A 85 -0.84 -19.71 5.17
CA ASP A 85 -2.10 -19.60 4.44
C ASP A 85 -2.86 -18.33 4.82
N SER A 86 -2.91 -18.00 6.13
CA SER A 86 -3.56 -16.78 6.61
C SER A 86 -2.85 -15.53 6.09
N VAL A 87 -1.52 -15.49 6.12
CA VAL A 87 -0.74 -14.36 5.58
C VAL A 87 -1.01 -14.17 4.08
N ILE A 88 -1.04 -15.26 3.31
CA ILE A 88 -1.32 -15.23 1.87
C ILE A 88 -2.74 -14.70 1.62
N VAL A 89 -3.75 -15.29 2.25
CA VAL A 89 -5.16 -14.91 2.06
C VAL A 89 -5.41 -13.46 2.51
N SER A 90 -4.87 -13.05 3.66
CA SER A 90 -5.00 -11.67 4.14
C SER A 90 -4.34 -10.67 3.20
N ARG A 91 -3.15 -10.96 2.69
CA ARG A 91 -2.47 -10.09 1.71
C ARG A 91 -3.28 -9.95 0.43
N GLU A 92 -3.78 -11.05 -0.12
CA GLU A 92 -4.57 -11.01 -1.35
C GLU A 92 -5.92 -10.31 -1.13
N GLY A 93 -6.59 -10.51 0.01
CA GLY A 93 -7.81 -9.79 0.36
C GLY A 93 -7.59 -8.27 0.46
N ILE A 94 -6.49 -7.83 1.08
CA ILE A 94 -6.12 -6.40 1.12
C ILE A 94 -5.85 -5.87 -0.29
N LYS A 95 -5.11 -6.62 -1.12
CA LYS A 95 -4.85 -6.22 -2.51
C LYS A 95 -6.14 -6.07 -3.31
N MET A 96 -7.08 -6.99 -3.19
CA MET A 96 -8.38 -6.91 -3.87
C MET A 96 -9.20 -5.71 -3.40
N GLY A 97 -9.21 -5.40 -2.09
CA GLY A 97 -9.86 -4.19 -1.57
C GLY A 97 -9.18 -2.90 -2.03
N TRP A 98 -7.88 -2.96 -2.29
CA TRP A 98 -7.06 -1.82 -2.71
C TRP A 98 -7.10 -1.54 -4.21
N GLU A 99 -6.92 -2.59 -5.00
CA GLU A 99 -7.04 -2.62 -6.46
C GLU A 99 -8.53 -2.67 -6.77
N GLY A 100 -9.16 -1.49 -6.64
CA GLY A 100 -10.59 -1.36 -6.44
C GLY A 100 -11.49 -2.34 -7.21
N VAL A 101 -12.39 -2.94 -6.44
CA VAL A 101 -13.69 -3.43 -6.88
C VAL A 101 -14.73 -2.59 -6.12
N GLY A 102 -15.71 -1.99 -6.81
CA GLY A 102 -16.73 -1.16 -6.17
C GLY A 102 -17.55 -1.95 -5.12
N ALA A 103 -18.15 -1.28 -4.13
CA ALA A 103 -18.84 -1.92 -3.01
C ALA A 103 -19.90 -2.95 -3.43
N GLU A 104 -20.61 -2.67 -4.52
CA GLU A 104 -21.64 -3.54 -5.11
C GLU A 104 -21.02 -4.79 -5.78
N GLU A 105 -19.95 -4.60 -6.53
CA GLU A 105 -19.24 -5.69 -7.22
C GLU A 105 -18.48 -6.59 -6.23
N GLY A 106 -17.95 -6.01 -5.14
CA GLY A 106 -17.37 -6.77 -4.03
C GLY A 106 -18.39 -7.66 -3.32
N THR A 107 -19.61 -7.15 -3.11
CA THR A 107 -20.71 -7.91 -2.49
C THR A 107 -21.13 -9.09 -3.37
N ARG A 108 -21.30 -8.85 -4.68
CA ARG A 108 -21.66 -9.88 -5.68
C ARG A 108 -20.64 -11.03 -5.72
N LEU A 109 -19.36 -10.72 -5.64
CA LEU A 109 -18.29 -11.72 -5.68
C LEU A 109 -18.21 -12.60 -4.43
N ILE A 110 -18.62 -12.08 -3.25
CA ILE A 110 -18.69 -12.84 -1.99
C ILE A 110 -19.87 -13.82 -2.02
N GLU A 111 -21.05 -13.37 -2.47
CA GLU A 111 -22.24 -14.21 -2.60
C GLU A 111 -22.02 -15.38 -3.57
N GLN A 112 -21.45 -15.10 -4.75
CA GLN A 112 -21.27 -16.11 -5.79
C GLN A 112 -20.22 -17.15 -5.44
N ASN A 113 -19.13 -16.75 -4.75
CA ASN A 113 -17.99 -17.64 -4.55
C ASN A 113 -17.97 -18.34 -3.19
N TRP A 114 -18.34 -17.65 -2.11
CA TRP A 114 -18.10 -18.14 -0.74
C TRP A 114 -19.40 -18.46 -0.01
N TYR A 115 -20.45 -17.64 -0.14
CA TYR A 115 -21.75 -17.89 0.50
C TYR A 115 -22.47 -19.12 -0.09
N SER A 116 -22.42 -19.28 -1.42
CA SER A 116 -22.98 -20.44 -2.13
C SER A 116 -22.32 -21.79 -1.76
N ARG A 117 -21.12 -21.74 -1.16
CA ARG A 117 -20.40 -22.93 -0.65
C ARG A 117 -20.81 -23.26 0.79
N MET A 118 -21.09 -22.26 1.62
CA MET A 118 -21.61 -22.48 2.99
C MET A 118 -23.00 -23.13 3.01
N ASP A 119 -23.85 -22.84 2.03
CA ASP A 119 -25.22 -23.38 1.98
C ASP A 119 -25.29 -24.83 1.45
N LYS A 120 -24.23 -25.30 0.78
CA LYS A 120 -24.15 -26.68 0.25
C LYS A 120 -23.69 -27.71 1.28
N ASP A 121 -22.98 -27.28 2.32
CA ASP A 121 -22.49 -28.15 3.40
C ASP A 121 -23.48 -28.27 4.57
N ARG A 122 -24.73 -27.84 4.37
CA ARG A 122 -25.77 -27.74 5.40
C ARG A 122 -27.01 -28.61 5.14
N ILE A 123 -26.87 -29.63 4.29
CA ILE A 123 -27.82 -30.76 4.13
C ILE A 123 -27.25 -31.98 4.83
#